data_AF-A0A5J5CS74-F1
#
_entry.id   AF-A0A5J5CS74-F1
#
_cell.length_a   1.000
_cell.length_b   1.000
_cell.length_c   1.000
_cell.angle_alpha   90.00
_cell.angle_beta   90.00
_cell.angle_gamma   90.00
#
_symmetry.space_group_name_H-M   'P 1'
#
loop_
_entity.id
_entity.type
_entity.pdbx_description
1 polymer ?
#
loop_
_entity_poly.entity_id
_entity_poly.type
_entity_poly.pdbx_seq_one_letter_code
_entity_poly.pdbx_strand_id
1 'polypeptide(L)'
;MYFLTGWPRRLLCPLRSEEEPFHIHPSSQRFYFAVLSETQLSIWFSRPSVLIVSYIESAKAAAQFGFYQKAEWKPDNSMIAVA
;
A
#
# COMPACT_ATOMS: atom_id res chain seq x y z
N MET A 1 -28.45 -9.12 4.33
CA MET A 1 -27.06 -8.67 4.02
C MET A 1 -27.10 -7.15 3.89
N TYR A 2 -26.40 -6.42 4.74
CA TYR A 2 -26.34 -4.95 4.62
C TYR A 2 -25.21 -4.59 3.65
N PHE A 3 -25.54 -3.92 2.55
CA PHE A 3 -24.56 -3.33 1.65
C PHE A 3 -24.21 -1.93 2.18
N LEU A 4 -22.95 -1.54 2.03
CA LEU A 4 -22.55 -0.17 2.32
C LEU A 4 -23.29 0.76 1.36
N THR A 5 -24.16 1.61 1.88
CA THR A 5 -24.81 2.67 1.12
C THR A 5 -23.82 3.82 0.94
N GLY A 6 -23.27 3.97 -0.27
CA GLY A 6 -22.36 5.05 -0.63
C GLY A 6 -21.54 4.72 -1.89
N TRP A 7 -21.02 5.74 -2.57
CA TRP A 7 -20.11 5.54 -3.70
C TRP A 7 -18.79 4.90 -3.22
N PRO A 8 -18.25 3.89 -3.93
CA PRO A 8 -16.93 3.35 -3.63
C PRO A 8 -15.89 4.49 -3.70
N ARG A 9 -15.06 4.59 -2.66
CA ARG A 9 -13.99 5.59 -2.65
C ARG A 9 -12.90 5.14 -3.62
N ARG A 10 -12.60 5.98 -4.61
CA ARG A 10 -11.48 5.77 -5.53
C ARG A 10 -10.21 6.33 -4.89
N LEU A 11 -9.20 5.48 -4.72
CA LEU A 11 -7.87 5.93 -4.33
C LEU A 11 -7.15 6.47 -5.57
N LEU A 12 -6.63 7.70 -5.49
CA LEU A 12 -5.73 8.23 -6.50
C LEU A 12 -4.30 7.88 -6.09
N CYS A 13 -3.83 6.70 -6.49
CA CYS A 13 -2.50 6.23 -6.12
C CYS A 13 -1.43 7.06 -6.84
N PRO A 14 -0.40 7.55 -6.15
CA PRO A 14 0.72 8.25 -6.78
C PRO A 14 1.70 7.25 -7.42
N LEU A 15 1.17 6.26 -8.15
CA LEU A 15 1.98 5.24 -8.80
C LEU A 15 2.67 5.84 -10.03
N ARG A 16 3.82 5.27 -10.41
CA ARG A 16 4.34 5.51 -11.76
C ARG A 16 3.28 5.05 -12.78
N SER A 17 3.12 5.83 -13.84
CA SER A 17 1.91 5.93 -14.68
C SER A 17 1.37 4.63 -15.28
N GLU A 18 2.10 3.51 -15.22
CA GLU A 18 1.68 2.22 -15.79
C GLU A 18 1.60 1.09 -14.76
N GLU A 19 2.05 1.29 -13.52
CA GLU A 19 1.95 0.25 -12.50
C GLU A 19 0.56 0.24 -11.86
N GLU A 20 -0.09 -0.92 -11.88
CA GLU A 20 -1.33 -1.15 -11.14
C GLU A 20 -1.02 -1.67 -9.73
N PRO A 21 -1.71 -1.15 -8.69
CA PRO A 21 -1.55 -1.68 -7.34
C PRO A 21 -2.22 -3.05 -7.28
N PHE A 22 -1.46 -4.09 -6.97
CA PHE A 22 -2.00 -5.45 -6.89
C PHE A 22 -2.39 -5.86 -5.46
N HIS A 23 -1.89 -5.16 -4.43
CA HIS A 23 -2.24 -5.45 -3.03
C HIS A 23 -2.56 -4.22 -2.19
N ILE A 24 -3.67 -4.32 -1.43
CA ILE A 24 -4.07 -3.37 -0.39
C ILE A 24 -4.15 -4.13 0.94
N HIS A 25 -3.23 -3.85 1.86
CA HIS A 25 -3.14 -4.54 3.16
C HIS A 25 -3.43 -3.58 4.31
N PRO A 26 -4.54 -3.75 5.05
CA PRO A 26 -4.82 -2.96 6.25
C PRO A 26 -3.91 -3.37 7.42
N SER A 27 -3.62 -2.42 8.29
CA SER A 27 -2.95 -2.67 9.57
C SER A 27 -3.91 -3.33 10.58
N SER A 28 -3.39 -3.88 11.69
CA SER A 28 -4.19 -4.66 12.65
C SER A 28 -5.36 -3.86 13.23
N GLN A 29 -5.11 -2.59 13.55
CA GLN A 29 -6.11 -1.65 14.07
C GLN A 29 -6.86 -0.89 12.96
N ARG A 30 -6.54 -1.16 11.69
CA ARG A 30 -7.15 -0.55 10.50
C ARG A 30 -7.07 0.97 10.44
N PHE A 31 -6.16 1.58 11.21
CA PHE A 31 -5.83 2.99 11.09
C PHE A 31 -5.04 3.29 9.82
N TYR A 32 -4.20 2.33 9.41
CA TYR A 32 -3.39 2.43 8.22
C TYR A 32 -3.75 1.35 7.22
N PHE A 33 -3.47 1.60 5.97
CA PHE A 33 -3.37 0.57 4.95
C PHE A 33 -2.18 0.84 4.04
N ALA A 34 -1.54 -0.24 3.62
CA ALA A 34 -0.47 -0.22 2.64
C ALA A 34 -1.07 -0.51 1.26
N VAL A 35 -0.58 0.17 0.24
CA VAL A 35 -0.84 -0.12 -1.17
C VAL A 35 0.51 -0.46 -1.80
N LEU A 36 0.59 -1.64 -2.39
CA LEU A 36 1.80 -2.21 -2.97
C LEU A 36 1.65 -2.36 -4.48
N SER A 37 2.68 -1.95 -5.21
CA SER A 37 2.94 -2.28 -6.61
C SER A 37 4.35 -2.90 -6.74
N GLU A 38 4.77 -3.24 -7.96
CA GLU A 38 6.01 -3.97 -8.20
C GLU A 38 7.25 -3.20 -7.74
N THR A 39 7.24 -1.88 -7.86
CA THR A 39 8.38 -1.03 -7.47
C THR A 39 8.03 -0.03 -6.38
N GLN A 40 6.81 -0.02 -5.84
CA GLN A 40 6.37 1.03 -4.93
C GLN A 40 5.54 0.51 -3.77
N LEU A 41 5.82 1.06 -2.59
CA LEU A 41 5.00 0.90 -1.39
C LEU A 41 4.48 2.28 -0.96
N SER A 42 3.18 2.40 -0.73
CA SER A 42 2.60 3.61 -0.14
C SER A 42 1.77 3.28 1.08
N ILE A 43 1.84 4.13 2.11
CA ILE A 43 1.10 3.98 3.36
C ILE A 43 0.10 5.12 3.48
N TRP A 44 -1.11 4.77 3.85
CA TRP A 44 -2.25 5.66 3.90
C TRP A 44 -2.94 5.58 5.24
N PHE A 45 -3.47 6.70 5.71
CA PHE A 45 -4.46 6.72 6.77
C PHE A 45 -5.80 6.26 6.21
N SER A 46 -6.58 5.47 6.96
CA SER A 46 -7.81 4.87 6.43
C SER A 46 -9.01 5.82 6.40
N ARG A 47 -9.10 6.74 7.38
CA ARG A 47 -10.29 7.58 7.60
C ARG A 47 -9.93 8.99 8.10
N PRO A 48 -9.71 9.98 7.22
CA PRO A 48 -9.88 9.92 5.77
C PRO A 48 -8.71 9.23 5.05
N SER A 49 -8.98 8.70 3.84
CA SER A 49 -7.98 8.07 2.96
C SER A 49 -6.94 9.08 2.50
N VAL A 50 -5.87 9.26 3.29
CA VAL A 50 -4.83 10.28 3.08
C VAL A 50 -3.47 9.60 2.98
N LEU A 51 -2.72 9.92 1.92
CA LEU A 51 -1.35 9.43 1.74
C LEU A 51 -0.47 9.98 2.84
N ILE A 52 0.18 9.09 3.59
CA ILE A 52 1.16 9.47 4.62
C ILE A 52 2.55 9.50 4.01
N VAL A 53 2.93 8.43 3.32
CA VAL A 53 4.25 8.29 2.72
C VAL A 53 4.21 7.36 1.50
N SER A 54 5.11 7.60 0.56
CA SER A 54 5.31 6.75 -0.61
C SER A 54 6.80 6.50 -0.81
N TYR A 55 7.15 5.23 -0.99
CA TYR A 55 8.51 4.77 -1.25
C TYR A 55 8.57 4.10 -2.62
N ILE A 56 9.47 4.56 -3.47
CA ILE A 56 9.75 3.98 -4.78
C ILE A 56 11.11 3.30 -4.69
N GLU A 57 11.14 2.02 -5.03
CA GLU A 57 12.37 1.24 -5.04
C GLU A 57 13.31 1.72 -6.14
N SER A 58 14.59 1.74 -5.81
CA SER A 58 15.63 2.09 -6.76
C SER A 58 15.80 0.97 -7.80
N ALA A 59 16.10 1.35 -9.04
CA ALA A 59 16.39 0.38 -10.10
C ALA A 59 17.54 -0.58 -9.74
N LYS A 60 18.50 -0.10 -8.94
CA LYS A 60 19.63 -0.92 -8.46
C LYS A 60 19.16 -2.01 -7.49
N ALA A 61 18.33 -1.66 -6.52
CA ALA A 61 17.80 -2.62 -5.56
C ALA A 61 16.83 -3.59 -6.23
N ALA A 62 15.96 -3.12 -7.12
CA ALA A 62 15.08 -3.98 -7.91
C ALA A 62 15.87 -5.00 -8.75
N ALA A 63 16.99 -4.59 -9.35
CA ALA A 63 17.87 -5.51 -10.08
C ALA A 63 18.58 -6.55 -9.19
N GLN A 64 18.79 -6.23 -7.90
CA GLN A 64 19.48 -7.10 -6.96
C GLN A 64 18.54 -8.04 -6.20
N PHE A 65 17.37 -7.55 -5.80
CA PHE A 65 16.43 -8.22 -4.90
C PHE A 65 15.13 -8.61 -5.58
N GLY A 66 14.87 -8.10 -6.79
CA GLY A 66 13.61 -8.29 -7.50
C GLY A 66 12.56 -7.24 -7.17
N PHE A 67 11.37 -7.44 -7.71
CA PHE A 67 10.19 -6.62 -7.45
C PHE A 67 9.47 -7.05 -6.19
N TYR A 68 8.73 -6.13 -5.59
CA TYR A 68 7.86 -6.44 -4.48
C TYR A 68 6.75 -7.39 -4.90
N GLN A 69 6.42 -8.31 -3.99
CA GLN A 69 5.37 -9.32 -4.14
C GLN A 69 4.42 -9.29 -2.95
N LYS A 70 4.89 -8.96 -1.75
CA LYS A 70 4.05 -8.96 -0.55
C LYS A 70 4.49 -7.90 0.44
N ALA A 71 3.53 -7.36 1.20
CA ALA A 71 3.81 -6.54 2.36
C ALA A 71 3.00 -7.02 3.57
N GLU A 72 3.61 -7.01 4.75
CA GLU A 72 2.98 -7.44 5.99
C GLU A 72 3.31 -6.53 7.16
N TRP A 73 2.26 -6.08 7.86
CA TRP A 73 2.38 -5.22 9.02
C TRP A 73 2.89 -6.01 10.23
N LYS A 74 3.81 -5.40 10.99
CA LYS A 74 4.08 -5.84 12.34
C LYS A 74 2.79 -5.71 13.17
N PRO A 75 2.46 -6.64 14.09
CA PRO A 75 1.20 -6.62 14.82
C PRO A 75 0.90 -5.33 15.59
N ASP A 76 1.94 -4.63 16.05
CA ASP A 76 1.85 -3.35 16.76
C ASP A 76 1.74 -2.12 15.81
N ASN A 77 1.70 -2.35 14.50
CA ASN A 77 1.62 -1.34 13.43
C ASN A 77 2.81 -0.36 13.35
N SER A 78 3.90 -0.63 14.07
CA SER A 78 5.09 0.25 14.07
C SER A 78 5.95 0.10 12.82
N MET A 79 5.86 -1.05 12.14
CA MET A 79 6.70 -1.39 11.00
C MET A 79 5.92 -2.22 9.98
N ILE A 80 6.42 -2.25 8.75
CA ILE A 80 5.94 -3.10 7.67
C ILE A 80 7.14 -3.78 7.03
N ALA A 81 7.03 -5.08 6.79
CA ALA A 81 7.99 -5.86 6.02
C ALA A 81 7.51 -5.97 4.57
N VAL A 82 8.44 -5.94 3.63
CA VAL A 82 8.18 -6.11 2.19
C VAL A 82 9.09 -7.22 1.67
N ALA A 83 8.54 -8.08 0.81
CA ALA A 83 9.24 -9.17 0.13
C ALA A 83 8.94 -9.12 -1.35
#